data_AF-A0A9P6XN05-F1
#
_entry.id   AF-A0A9P6XN05-F1
#
_cell.length_a   1.000
_cell.length_b   1.000
_cell.length_c   1.000
_cell.angle_alpha   90.00
_cell.angle_beta   90.00
_cell.angle_gamma   90.00
#
_symmetry.space_group_name_H-M   'P 1'
#
loop_
_entity.id
_entity.type
_entity.pdbx_description
1 polymer ?
#
loop_
_entity_poly.entity_id
_entity_poly.type
_entity_poly.pdbx_seq_one_letter_code
_entity_poly.pdbx_strand_id
1 'polypeptide(L)'
;MRQGMKAGVVQPRDLMEKVLPQLDAVIKPTAEESIFWSPIRTMPNTIAAEDKARISAEYKRMIELRIMPAYRALRGFIATEYLPATRASSGLGALPDGQAWNCRPRSPR
;
A
#
# COMPACT_ATOMS: atom_id res chain seq x y z
N MET A 1 -8.22 -1.12 8.50
CA MET A 1 -9.17 -1.75 7.55
C MET A 1 -10.17 -2.68 8.23
N ARG A 2 -9.75 -3.75 8.92
CA ARG A 2 -10.68 -4.68 9.61
C ARG A 2 -11.62 -3.99 10.61
N GLN A 3 -11.13 -3.02 11.39
CA GLN A 3 -11.97 -2.21 12.28
C GLN A 3 -13.00 -1.36 11.50
N GLY A 4 -12.60 -0.77 10.37
CA GLY A 4 -13.51 -0.03 9.48
C GLY A 4 -14.61 -0.91 8.88
N MET A 5 -14.28 -2.15 8.50
CA MET A 5 -15.28 -3.15 8.07
C MET A 5 -16.33 -3.41 9.16
N LYS A 6 -15.89 -3.61 10.43
CA LYS A 6 -16.81 -3.79 11.57
C LYS A 6 -17.69 -2.57 11.81
N ALA A 7 -17.16 -1.37 11.60
CA ALA A 7 -17.88 -0.10 11.72
C ALA A 7 -18.74 0.23 10.48
N GLY A 8 -18.73 -0.60 9.43
CA GLY A 8 -19.42 -0.31 8.17
C GLY A 8 -18.79 0.84 7.35
N VAL A 9 -17.61 1.33 7.76
CA VAL A 9 -16.81 2.35 7.08
C VAL A 9 -15.78 1.67 6.19
N VAL A 10 -16.23 1.36 4.98
CA VAL A 10 -15.44 0.66 3.95
C VAL A 10 -15.25 1.55 2.72
N GLN A 11 -14.12 1.37 2.04
CA GLN A 11 -13.86 2.07 0.78
C GLN A 11 -14.83 1.59 -0.31
N PRO A 12 -15.14 2.43 -1.32
CA PRO A 12 -15.91 2.02 -2.48
C PRO A 12 -15.24 0.87 -3.23
N ARG A 13 -16.05 -0.07 -3.74
CA ARG A 13 -15.58 -1.24 -4.47
C ARG A 13 -14.70 -0.87 -5.67
N ASP A 14 -15.17 0.07 -6.51
CA ASP A 14 -14.47 0.50 -7.74
C ASP A 14 -13.05 1.00 -7.48
N LEU A 15 -12.84 1.66 -6.33
CA LEU A 15 -11.51 2.11 -5.93
C LEU A 15 -10.62 0.92 -5.59
N MET A 16 -11.14 -0.01 -4.79
CA MET A 16 -10.37 -1.17 -4.34
C MET A 16 -10.05 -2.15 -5.47
N GLU A 17 -10.91 -2.27 -6.48
CA GLU A 17 -10.63 -3.03 -7.70
C GLU A 17 -9.43 -2.44 -8.47
N LYS A 18 -9.29 -1.11 -8.49
CA LYS A 18 -8.13 -0.42 -9.09
C LYS A 18 -6.86 -0.49 -8.23
N VAL A 19 -6.98 -0.78 -6.93
CA VAL A 19 -5.83 -0.91 -6.03
C VAL A 19 -5.11 -2.25 -6.24
N LEU A 20 -5.82 -3.32 -6.60
CA LEU A 20 -5.20 -4.62 -6.89
C LEU A 20 -4.10 -4.56 -7.98
N PRO A 21 -4.34 -4.02 -9.19
CA PRO A 21 -3.30 -3.92 -10.21
C PRO A 21 -2.16 -2.96 -9.81
N GLN A 22 -2.44 -1.96 -8.96
CA GLN A 22 -1.38 -1.09 -8.42
C GLN A 22 -0.48 -1.85 -7.44
N LEU A 23 -1.04 -2.69 -6.58
CA LEU A 23 -0.27 -3.56 -5.69
C LEU A 23 0.53 -4.60 -6.48
N ASP A 24 -0.08 -5.19 -7.51
CA ASP A 24 0.60 -6.13 -8.40
C ASP A 24 1.78 -5.45 -9.15
N ALA A 25 1.66 -4.16 -9.50
CA ALA A 25 2.75 -3.40 -10.09
C ALA A 25 3.93 -3.16 -9.12
N VAL A 26 3.65 -2.99 -7.83
CA VAL A 26 4.65 -2.79 -6.76
C VAL A 26 5.34 -4.10 -6.37
N ILE A 27 4.60 -5.21 -6.37
CA ILE A 27 5.14 -6.54 -6.04
C ILE A 27 6.06 -6.99 -7.16
N LYS A 28 7.36 -7.06 -6.88
CA LYS A 28 8.37 -7.53 -7.83
C LYS A 28 8.96 -8.89 -7.44
N PRO A 29 9.52 -9.65 -8.39
CA PRO A 29 10.20 -10.92 -8.11
C PRO A 29 11.45 -10.73 -7.26
N THR A 30 12.20 -9.65 -7.50
CA THR A 30 13.49 -9.36 -6.86
C THR A 30 13.47 -8.01 -6.17
N ALA A 31 14.33 -7.82 -5.17
CA ALA A 31 14.51 -6.52 -4.54
C ALA A 31 14.96 -5.48 -5.57
N GLU A 32 15.88 -5.85 -6.45
CA GLU A 32 16.55 -4.95 -7.39
C GLU A 32 15.60 -4.31 -8.41
N GLU A 33 14.51 -5.00 -8.76
CA GLU A 33 13.44 -4.49 -9.62
C GLU A 33 12.44 -3.60 -8.87
N SER A 34 12.46 -3.62 -7.54
CA SER A 34 11.55 -2.84 -6.72
C SER A 34 11.92 -1.37 -6.68
N ILE A 35 10.89 -0.51 -6.63
CA ILE A 35 11.04 0.92 -6.31
C ILE A 35 11.79 1.14 -4.99
N PHE A 36 11.68 0.20 -4.05
CA PHE A 36 12.32 0.29 -2.75
C PHE A 36 13.84 0.17 -2.82
N TRP A 37 14.40 -0.35 -3.91
CA TRP A 37 15.85 -0.49 -4.12
C TRP A 37 16.54 0.79 -4.60
N SER A 38 15.79 1.83 -4.95
CA SER A 38 16.34 3.11 -5.42
C SER A 38 17.42 3.72 -4.51
N PRO A 39 17.32 3.67 -3.17
CA PRO A 39 18.37 4.19 -2.28
C PRO A 39 19.72 3.46 -2.40
N ILE A 40 19.70 2.16 -2.71
CA ILE A 40 20.94 1.40 -2.93
C ILE A 40 21.58 1.78 -4.26
N ARG A 41 20.77 2.01 -5.31
CA ARG A 41 21.26 2.47 -6.62
C ARG A 41 21.88 3.86 -6.56
N THR A 42 21.40 4.71 -5.67
CA THR A 42 21.83 6.11 -5.53
C THR A 42 22.79 6.33 -4.36
N MET A 43 23.32 5.24 -3.79
CA MET A 43 24.17 5.28 -2.61
C MET A 43 25.47 6.08 -2.86
N PRO A 44 25.77 7.12 -2.06
CA PRO A 44 26.93 7.99 -2.27
C PRO A 44 28.26 7.24 -2.29
N ASN A 45 29.22 7.71 -3.08
CA ASN A 45 30.60 7.17 -3.10
C ASN A 45 31.44 7.52 -1.87
N THR A 46 30.89 8.33 -0.95
CA THR A 46 31.51 8.64 0.33
C THR A 46 31.44 7.48 1.33
N ILE A 47 30.56 6.49 1.11
CA ILE A 47 30.46 5.28 1.94
C ILE A 47 31.51 4.26 1.49
N ALA A 48 32.23 3.67 2.44
CA ALA A 48 33.24 2.64 2.17
C ALA A 48 32.63 1.43 1.45
N ALA A 49 33.39 0.81 0.54
CA ALA A 49 32.89 -0.29 -0.29
C ALA A 49 32.37 -1.48 0.53
N GLU A 50 33.02 -1.78 1.66
CA GLU A 50 32.61 -2.84 2.58
C GLU A 50 31.25 -2.55 3.22
N ASP A 51 31.04 -1.31 3.68
CA ASP A 51 29.74 -0.88 4.21
C ASP A 51 28.66 -0.84 3.13
N LYS A 52 28.99 -0.41 1.91
CA LYS A 52 28.05 -0.46 0.78
C LYS A 52 27.57 -1.89 0.54
N ALA A 53 28.49 -2.85 0.51
CA ALA A 53 28.15 -4.26 0.30
C ALA A 53 27.28 -4.80 1.44
N ARG A 54 27.65 -4.52 2.70
CA ARG A 54 26.89 -4.94 3.89
C ARG A 54 25.48 -4.35 3.91
N ILE A 55 25.35 -3.03 3.75
CA ILE A 55 24.07 -2.33 3.75
C ILE A 55 23.19 -2.82 2.60
N SER A 56 23.75 -2.99 1.40
CA SER A 56 23.00 -3.50 0.25
C SER A 56 22.43 -4.90 0.50
N ALA A 57 23.22 -5.80 1.11
CA ALA A 57 22.78 -7.15 1.43
C ALA A 57 21.68 -7.19 2.50
N GLU A 58 21.83 -6.42 3.58
CA GLU A 58 20.81 -6.30 4.63
C GLU A 58 19.51 -5.70 4.08
N TYR A 59 19.63 -4.65 3.27
CA TYR A 59 18.49 -3.97 2.68
C TYR A 59 17.75 -4.83 1.66
N LYS A 60 18.49 -5.64 0.87
CA LYS A 60 17.91 -6.65 -0.03
C LYS A 60 17.06 -7.65 0.74
N ARG A 61 17.62 -8.21 1.83
CA ARG A 61 16.89 -9.14 2.70
C ARG A 61 15.65 -8.50 3.30
N MET A 62 15.71 -7.23 3.71
CA MET A 62 14.53 -6.53 4.22
C MET A 62 13.44 -6.40 3.16
N ILE A 63 13.79 -6.07 1.92
CA ILE A 63 12.81 -5.98 0.84
C ILE A 63 12.19 -7.35 0.56
N GLU A 64 13.00 -8.39 0.39
CA GLU A 64 12.53 -9.72 -0.02
C GLU A 64 11.78 -10.47 1.09
N LEU A 65 12.21 -10.33 2.34
CA LEU A 65 11.69 -11.11 3.46
C LEU A 65 10.64 -10.39 4.29
N ARG A 66 10.52 -9.06 4.15
CA ARG A 66 9.58 -8.25 4.94
C ARG A 66 8.64 -7.45 4.07
N ILE A 67 9.18 -6.62 3.17
CA ILE A 67 8.36 -5.69 2.38
C ILE A 67 7.52 -6.46 1.35
N MET A 68 8.13 -7.27 0.49
CA MET A 68 7.42 -8.02 -0.55
C MET A 68 6.36 -8.97 0.02
N PRO A 69 6.63 -9.75 1.08
CA PRO A 69 5.61 -10.58 1.71
C PRO A 69 4.46 -9.77 2.31
N ALA A 70 4.74 -8.61 2.92
CA ALA A 70 3.71 -7.74 3.46
C ALA A 70 2.79 -7.18 2.36
N TYR A 71 3.35 -6.76 1.22
CA TYR A 71 2.55 -6.34 0.06
C TYR A 71 1.71 -7.48 -0.52
N ARG A 72 2.26 -8.69 -0.63
CA ARG A 72 1.50 -9.88 -1.06
C ARG A 72 0.37 -10.20 -0.08
N ALA A 73 0.62 -10.13 1.22
CA ALA A 73 -0.40 -10.34 2.25
C ALA A 73 -1.49 -9.27 2.19
N LEU A 74 -1.12 -8.00 1.99
CA LEU A 74 -2.07 -6.91 1.81
C LEU A 74 -2.94 -7.10 0.56
N ARG A 75 -2.33 -7.45 -0.57
CA ARG A 75 -3.02 -7.74 -1.83
C ARG A 75 -3.97 -8.93 -1.69
N GLY A 76 -3.53 -9.99 -0.99
CA GLY A 76 -4.37 -11.12 -0.61
C GLY A 76 -5.57 -10.70 0.23
N PHE A 77 -5.32 -10.00 1.34
CA PHE A 77 -6.37 -9.46 2.22
C PHE A 77 -7.39 -8.59 1.47
N ILE A 78 -6.93 -7.71 0.58
CA ILE A 78 -7.81 -6.85 -0.21
C ILE A 78 -8.69 -7.69 -1.14
N ALA A 79 -8.09 -8.66 -1.84
CA ALA A 79 -8.80 -9.51 -2.79
C ALA A 79 -9.83 -10.44 -2.12
N THR A 80 -9.48 -11.06 -1.00
CA THR A 80 -10.26 -12.16 -0.42
C THR A 80 -11.15 -11.73 0.74
N GLU A 81 -10.80 -10.68 1.49
CA GLU A 81 -11.53 -10.30 2.69
C GLU A 81 -12.13 -8.90 2.59
N TYR A 82 -11.40 -7.94 2.05
CA TYR A 82 -11.86 -6.54 2.02
C TYR A 82 -12.86 -6.29 0.89
N LEU A 83 -12.55 -6.70 -0.35
CA LEU A 83 -13.44 -6.49 -1.51
C LEU A 83 -14.84 -7.08 -1.32
N PRO A 84 -15.02 -8.32 -0.82
CA PRO A 84 -16.35 -8.85 -0.52
C PRO A 84 -17.13 -8.03 0.52
N ALA A 85 -16.43 -7.35 1.44
CA ALA A 85 -17.04 -6.49 2.44
C ALA A 85 -17.22 -5.03 1.99
N THR A 86 -16.68 -4.65 0.81
CA THR A 86 -16.93 -3.31 0.25
C THR A 86 -18.36 -3.19 -0.26
N ARG A 87 -18.96 -2.03 -0.05
CA ARG A 87 -20.31 -1.74 -0.56
C ARG A 87 -20.25 -1.49 -2.07
N ALA A 88 -21.30 -1.94 -2.78
CA ALA A 88 -21.48 -1.65 -4.21
C ALA A 88 -21.88 -0.19 -4.50
N SER A 89 -22.35 0.55 -3.48
CA SER A 89 -22.78 1.94 -3.61
C SER A 89 -21.60 2.91 -3.60
N SER A 90 -21.47 3.71 -4.64
CA SER A 90 -20.53 4.83 -4.73
C SER A 90 -21.01 6.03 -3.88
N GLY A 91 -20.10 6.66 -3.14
CA GLY A 91 -20.34 7.95 -2.45
C GLY A 91 -20.22 7.91 -0.93
N LEU A 92 -19.61 8.97 -0.36
CA LEU A 92 -19.47 9.17 1.09
C LEU A 92 -20.83 9.20 1.81
N GLY A 93 -21.92 9.57 1.11
CA GLY A 93 -23.28 9.65 1.64
C GLY A 93 -23.91 8.30 2.03
N ALA A 94 -23.33 7.17 1.61
CA ALA A 94 -23.82 5.84 1.96
C ALA A 94 -23.24 5.33 3.30
N LEU A 95 -22.31 6.06 3.91
CA LEU A 95 -21.77 5.74 5.24
C LEU A 95 -22.75 6.18 6.34
N PRO A 96 -22.78 5.50 7.51
CA PRO A 96 -23.35 6.12 8.71
C PRO A 96 -22.62 7.46 8.90
N ASP A 97 -23.36 8.56 8.95
CA ASP A 97 -22.86 9.95 9.03
C ASP A 97 -22.21 10.55 7.76
N GLY A 98 -22.45 9.97 6.57
CA GLY A 98 -21.93 10.49 5.30
C GLY A 98 -22.27 11.96 4.98
N GLN A 99 -23.39 12.45 5.48
CA GLN A 99 -23.81 13.86 5.41
C GLN A 99 -22.88 14.79 6.22
N ALA A 100 -22.33 14.34 7.34
CA ALA A 100 -21.45 15.15 8.18
C ALA A 100 -20.05 15.33 7.57
N TRP A 101 -19.54 14.34 6.84
CA TRP A 101 -18.24 14.44 6.16
C TRP A 101 -18.26 15.31 4.90
N ASN A 102 -19.39 15.38 4.19
CA ASN A 102 -19.54 16.25 3.02
C ASN A 102 -19.62 17.75 3.38
N CYS A 103 -19.82 18.09 4.66
CA CYS A 103 -20.00 19.46 5.14
C CYS A 103 -18.74 20.10 5.74
N ARG A 104 -17.53 19.54 5.55
CA ARG A 104 -16.30 20.32 5.80
C ARG A 104 -15.97 21.12 4.53
N PRO A 105 -16.20 22.44 4.50
CA PRO A 105 -15.79 23.25 3.35
C PRO A 105 -14.29 23.06 3.15
N ARG A 106 -13.89 22.69 1.93
CA ARG A 106 -12.50 22.82 1.49
C ARG A 106 -12.12 24.28 1.73
N SER A 107 -11.30 24.52 2.75
CA SER A 107 -10.64 25.81 2.94
C SER A 107 -9.85 26.09 1.65
N PRO A 108 -10.11 27.21 0.95
CA PRO A 108 -9.30 27.58 -0.19
C PRO A 108 -7.98 28.16 0.33
N ARG A 109 -6.86 27.50 0.03
CA ARG A 109 -5.54 28.13 -0.18
C ARG A 109 -4.77 27.33 -1.20
#